data_AF-A0A2N3H031-F1
#
_entry.id   AF-A0A2N3H031-F1
#
_cell.length_a   1.000
_cell.length_b   1.000
_cell.length_c   1.000
_cell.angle_alpha   90.00
_cell.angle_beta   90.00
_cell.angle_gamma   90.00
#
_symmetry.space_group_name_H-M   'P 1'
#
loop_
_entity.id
_entity.type
_entity.pdbx_description
1 polymer ?
#
loop_
_entity_poly.entity_id
_entity_poly.type
_entity_poly.pdbx_seq_one_letter_code
_entity_poly.pdbx_strand_id
1 'polypeptide(L)'
;MSQGSPRTVGVQSAQSRKGMCVGESSMAEKFQARMADKQVRKDTRTLGDFVGIYCKGNHSDRVRTPLVSDAAVLGVYDSGTPVLCDECAEHLRYAEKRRAFCPKDPKPFCAHCDTHCYKSDERAWQQQMMRFSGPRSALHGYAIEGIKHALEARKYRKQAGTSGARKES
;
A
#
# COMPACT_ATOMS: atom_id res chain seq x y z
N MET A 1 38.24 18.11 64.36
CA MET A 1 38.31 17.31 63.11
C MET A 1 37.32 17.93 62.14
N SER A 2 37.65 19.09 61.55
CA SER A 2 38.33 19.24 60.25
C SER A 2 37.64 18.52 59.08
N GLN A 3 36.87 19.34 58.36
CA GLN A 3 36.93 19.56 56.90
C GLN A 3 36.43 18.47 55.94
N GLY A 4 35.61 18.92 54.98
CA GLY A 4 35.61 18.33 53.64
C GLY A 4 34.26 18.29 52.93
N SER A 5 33.78 19.44 52.41
CA SER A 5 33.02 19.43 51.16
C SER A 5 34.02 19.36 50.01
N PRO A 6 33.71 18.72 48.87
CA PRO A 6 33.42 19.55 47.70
C PRO A 6 32.42 18.98 46.66
N ARG A 7 31.70 19.93 46.05
CA ARG A 7 31.45 20.11 44.60
C ARG A 7 30.72 19.03 43.77
N THR A 8 29.48 19.38 43.44
CA THR A 8 28.88 19.48 42.09
C THR A 8 29.34 18.51 40.99
N VAL A 9 28.39 17.77 40.43
CA VAL A 9 28.26 17.66 38.96
C VAL A 9 26.77 17.57 38.60
N GLY A 10 26.27 18.61 37.95
CA GLY A 10 25.03 18.54 37.20
C GLY A 10 25.28 17.76 35.91
N VAL A 11 24.38 16.84 35.60
CA VAL A 11 24.13 16.39 34.23
C VAL A 11 22.71 16.80 33.90
N GLN A 12 22.61 18.04 33.44
CA GLN A 12 21.66 18.39 32.40
C GLN A 12 22.24 17.89 31.06
N SER A 13 21.35 17.68 30.09
CA SER A 13 21.59 17.23 28.71
C SER A 13 21.26 15.74 28.53
N ALA A 14 20.52 15.32 27.51
CA ALA A 14 20.30 15.98 26.24
C ALA A 14 18.84 15.84 25.80
N GLN A 15 18.20 17.00 25.59
CA GLN A 15 17.18 17.12 24.55
C GLN A 15 17.82 16.69 23.24
N SER A 16 17.62 15.45 22.84
CA SER A 16 17.81 15.06 21.45
C SER A 16 16.52 15.40 20.70
N ARG A 17 16.26 16.71 20.53
CA ARG A 17 15.47 17.18 19.39
C ARG A 17 16.28 16.84 18.15
N LYS A 18 16.17 15.60 17.67
CA LYS A 18 16.68 15.23 16.36
C LYS A 18 15.89 16.09 15.36
N GLY A 19 16.60 16.99 14.71
CA GLY A 19 16.07 17.83 13.65
C GLY A 19 15.37 16.94 12.63
N MET A 20 14.06 17.13 12.52
CA MET A 20 13.27 16.56 11.44
C MET A 20 13.65 17.31 10.17
N CYS A 21 14.20 16.60 9.19
CA CYS A 21 14.50 17.15 7.88
C CYS A 21 13.20 17.73 7.30
N VAL A 22 13.15 19.02 7.00
CA VAL A 22 11.94 19.74 6.54
C VAL A 22 11.31 19.09 5.28
N GLY A 23 12.09 18.31 4.52
CA GLY A 23 11.60 17.54 3.36
C GLY A 23 10.87 16.23 3.69
N GLU A 24 11.16 15.60 4.82
CA GLU A 24 10.52 14.33 5.24
C GLU A 24 9.09 14.58 5.72
N SER A 25 8.88 15.69 6.43
CA SER A 25 7.57 16.19 6.85
C SER A 25 6.66 16.47 5.66
N SER A 26 7.17 17.14 4.61
CA SER A 26 6.37 17.50 3.43
C SER A 26 5.86 16.29 2.64
N MET A 27 6.61 15.20 2.58
CA MET A 27 6.16 13.96 1.94
C MET A 27 5.15 13.21 2.80
N ALA A 28 5.34 13.18 4.12
CA ALA A 28 4.40 12.58 5.07
C ALA A 28 3.05 13.31 5.06
N GLU A 29 3.05 14.65 5.05
CA GLU A 29 1.83 15.47 4.97
C GLU A 29 1.05 15.21 3.68
N LYS A 30 1.74 15.14 2.53
CA LYS A 30 1.10 14.79 1.25
C LYS A 30 0.52 13.39 1.25
N PHE A 31 1.23 12.43 1.83
CA PHE A 31 0.73 11.06 1.97
C PHE A 31 -0.53 11.02 2.82
N GLN A 32 -0.52 11.70 3.97
CA GLN A 32 -1.68 11.81 4.86
C GLN A 32 -2.88 12.46 4.16
N ALA A 33 -2.66 13.58 3.44
CA ALA A 33 -3.71 14.24 2.69
C ALA A 33 -4.33 13.33 1.62
N ARG A 34 -3.52 12.49 0.95
CA ARG A 34 -4.04 11.53 -0.04
C ARG A 34 -4.77 10.36 0.62
N MET A 35 -4.31 9.87 1.77
CA MET A 35 -5.00 8.81 2.52
C MET A 35 -6.29 9.28 3.21
N ALA A 36 -6.52 10.59 3.32
CA ALA A 36 -7.79 11.15 3.75
C ALA A 36 -8.90 11.03 2.68
N ASP A 37 -8.52 10.89 1.40
CA ASP A 37 -9.49 10.65 0.33
C ASP A 37 -10.15 9.27 0.48
N LYS A 38 -11.47 9.24 0.37
CA LYS A 38 -12.27 8.02 0.60
C LYS A 38 -11.93 6.91 -0.41
N GLN A 39 -11.74 7.26 -1.69
CA GLN A 39 -11.47 6.28 -2.73
C GLN A 39 -10.04 5.74 -2.61
N VAL A 40 -9.07 6.61 -2.31
CA VAL A 40 -7.68 6.21 -2.05
C VAL A 40 -7.60 5.29 -0.83
N ARG A 41 -8.29 5.65 0.27
CA ARG A 41 -8.32 4.84 1.49
C ARG A 41 -8.97 3.48 1.25
N LYS A 42 -10.14 3.44 0.59
CA LYS A 42 -10.84 2.18 0.25
C LYS A 42 -9.95 1.26 -0.58
N ASP A 43 -9.34 1.77 -1.64
CA ASP A 43 -8.53 0.93 -2.51
C ASP A 43 -7.23 0.47 -1.84
N THR A 44 -6.65 1.28 -0.94
CA THR A 44 -5.49 0.88 -0.13
C THR A 44 -5.84 -0.25 0.82
N ARG A 45 -7.05 -0.22 1.42
CA ARG A 45 -7.56 -1.32 2.23
C ARG A 45 -7.74 -2.60 1.42
N THR A 46 -8.40 -2.50 0.26
CA THR A 46 -8.60 -3.63 -0.64
C THR A 46 -7.27 -4.26 -1.08
N LEU A 47 -6.23 -3.45 -1.33
CA LEU A 47 -4.89 -3.97 -1.59
C LEU A 47 -4.35 -4.78 -0.40
N GLY A 48 -4.50 -4.27 0.83
CA GLY A 48 -4.12 -5.00 2.04
C GLY A 48 -4.81 -6.37 2.16
N ASP A 49 -6.11 -6.43 1.87
CA ASP A 49 -6.87 -7.69 1.91
C ASP A 49 -6.37 -8.69 0.87
N PHE A 50 -6.13 -8.24 -0.37
CA PHE A 50 -5.60 -9.11 -1.41
C PHE A 50 -4.21 -9.66 -1.07
N VAL A 51 -3.35 -8.82 -0.49
CA VAL A 51 -2.03 -9.25 -0.02
C VAL A 51 -2.15 -10.25 1.13
N GLY A 52 -3.10 -10.05 2.06
CA GLY A 52 -3.40 -11.00 3.12
C GLY A 52 -3.82 -12.38 2.61
N ILE A 53 -4.74 -12.41 1.63
CA ILE A 53 -5.19 -13.65 0.97
C ILE A 53 -4.00 -14.37 0.31
N TYR A 54 -3.15 -13.62 -0.41
CA TYR A 54 -1.98 -14.19 -1.09
C TYR A 54 -0.97 -14.75 -0.10
N CYS A 55 -0.60 -13.97 0.93
CA CYS A 55 0.35 -14.36 1.96
C CYS A 55 -0.12 -15.62 2.72
N LYS A 56 -1.42 -15.72 3.03
CA LYS A 56 -1.98 -16.90 3.69
C LYS A 56 -1.94 -18.14 2.79
N GLY A 57 -2.23 -17.97 1.50
CA GLY A 57 -2.32 -19.07 0.55
C GLY A 57 -0.98 -19.57 0.02
N ASN A 58 0.02 -18.71 -0.10
CA ASN A 58 1.28 -19.02 -0.77
C ASN A 58 2.48 -19.18 0.18
N HIS A 59 2.40 -18.61 1.40
CA HIS A 59 3.53 -18.56 2.35
C HIS A 59 3.14 -19.15 3.72
N SER A 60 2.58 -20.36 3.75
CA SER A 60 2.11 -21.00 5.00
C SER A 60 3.23 -21.22 6.03
N ASP A 61 4.45 -21.41 5.56
CA ASP A 61 5.69 -21.66 6.29
C ASP A 61 6.32 -20.42 6.95
N ARG A 62 5.91 -19.22 6.54
CA ARG A 62 6.55 -17.98 6.99
C ARG A 62 5.89 -17.39 8.22
N VAL A 63 6.72 -16.80 9.07
CA VAL A 63 6.27 -15.99 10.22
C VAL A 63 5.54 -14.76 9.71
N ARG A 64 4.44 -14.40 10.38
CA ARG A 64 3.63 -13.23 10.05
C ARG A 64 3.51 -12.33 11.26
N THR A 65 3.61 -11.04 11.03
CA THR A 65 3.44 -10.01 12.07
C THR A 65 2.48 -8.93 11.56
N PRO A 66 1.82 -8.19 12.47
CA PRO A 66 1.03 -7.03 12.07
C PRO A 66 1.85 -6.05 11.23
N LEU A 67 1.28 -5.59 10.12
CA LEU A 67 1.90 -4.64 9.22
C LEU A 67 2.23 -3.33 9.95
N VAL A 68 3.49 -2.91 9.88
CA VAL A 68 3.91 -1.57 10.25
C VAL A 68 4.08 -0.75 8.97
N SER A 69 3.21 0.22 8.73
CA SER A 69 3.30 1.13 7.58
C SER A 69 2.68 2.49 7.90
N ASP A 70 2.98 3.52 7.10
CA ASP A 70 2.40 4.86 7.25
C ASP A 70 0.86 4.79 7.14
N ALA A 71 0.34 3.96 6.24
CA ALA A 71 -1.10 3.74 6.11
C ALA A 71 -1.71 3.07 7.36
N ALA A 72 -1.00 2.12 7.97
CA ALA A 72 -1.43 1.48 9.21
C ALA A 72 -1.48 2.47 10.38
N VAL A 73 -0.46 3.33 10.51
CA VAL A 73 -0.40 4.38 11.54
C VAL A 73 -1.54 5.38 11.36
N LEU A 74 -1.90 5.71 10.11
CA LEU A 74 -3.04 6.58 9.79
C LEU A 74 -4.41 5.90 9.94
N GLY A 75 -4.47 4.64 10.38
CA GLY A 75 -5.73 3.92 10.60
C GLY A 75 -6.49 3.63 9.30
N VAL A 76 -5.79 3.43 8.18
CA VAL A 76 -6.42 3.05 6.90
C VAL A 76 -7.19 1.73 7.02
N TYR A 77 -6.65 0.80 7.81
CA TYR A 77 -7.17 -0.54 8.08
C TYR A 77 -8.02 -0.57 9.37
N ASP A 78 -9.13 0.16 9.38
CA ASP A 78 -10.11 0.22 10.50
C ASP A 78 -10.65 -1.16 10.95
N SER A 79 -10.73 -2.14 10.05
CA SER A 79 -11.17 -3.51 10.32
C SER A 79 -10.08 -4.42 10.89
N GLY A 80 -8.87 -3.89 11.08
CA GLY A 80 -7.71 -4.60 11.59
C GLY A 80 -6.53 -4.55 10.62
N THR A 81 -5.34 -4.27 11.17
CA THR A 81 -4.09 -4.22 10.41
C THR A 81 -3.77 -5.59 9.80
N PRO A 82 -3.40 -5.66 8.50
CA PRO A 82 -3.02 -6.92 7.86
C PRO A 82 -1.85 -7.60 8.60
N VAL A 83 -1.94 -8.91 8.82
CA VAL A 83 -0.87 -9.72 9.41
C VAL A 83 -0.17 -10.47 8.29
N LEU A 84 1.07 -10.07 7.97
CA LEU A 84 1.79 -10.46 6.77
C LEU A 84 3.20 -10.94 7.11
N CYS A 85 3.80 -11.76 6.23
CA CYS A 85 5.24 -11.99 6.25
C CYS A 85 5.98 -10.75 5.72
N ASP A 86 7.27 -10.66 6.01
CA ASP A 86 8.10 -9.48 5.69
C ASP A 86 8.06 -9.13 4.20
N GLU A 87 8.21 -10.12 3.30
CA GLU A 87 8.15 -9.91 1.85
C GLU A 87 6.81 -9.30 1.40
N CYS A 88 5.69 -9.87 1.86
CA CYS A 88 4.36 -9.35 1.53
C CYS A 88 4.12 -7.95 2.12
N ALA A 89 4.70 -7.65 3.29
CA ALA A 89 4.63 -6.34 3.90
C ALA A 89 5.40 -5.28 3.09
N GLU A 90 6.56 -5.64 2.51
CA GLU A 90 7.33 -4.75 1.65
C GLU A 90 6.57 -4.38 0.37
N HIS A 91 5.99 -5.37 -0.31
CA HIS A 91 5.17 -5.12 -1.50
C HIS A 91 3.95 -4.24 -1.19
N LEU A 92 3.31 -4.45 -0.03
CA LEU A 92 2.18 -3.62 0.38
C LEU A 92 2.60 -2.17 0.67
N ARG A 93 3.68 -1.95 1.41
CA ARG A 93 4.24 -0.60 1.65
C ARG A 93 4.59 0.12 0.35
N TYR A 94 5.15 -0.61 -0.61
CA TYR A 94 5.44 -0.07 -1.93
C TYR A 94 4.16 0.35 -2.65
N ALA A 95 3.14 -0.52 -2.64
CA ALA A 95 1.86 -0.26 -3.28
C ALA A 95 1.11 0.93 -2.65
N GLU A 96 1.13 1.06 -1.32
CA GLU A 96 0.58 2.21 -0.58
C GLU A 96 1.17 3.53 -1.08
N LYS A 97 2.51 3.61 -1.19
CA LYS A 97 3.20 4.81 -1.69
C LYS A 97 2.81 5.11 -3.14
N ARG A 98 2.80 4.10 -4.01
CA ARG A 98 2.34 4.28 -5.40
C ARG A 98 0.88 4.68 -5.50
N ARG A 99 0.07 4.28 -4.53
CA ARG A 99 -1.33 4.66 -4.47
C ARG A 99 -1.51 6.11 -4.07
N ALA A 100 -0.83 6.55 -3.00
CA ALA A 100 -0.89 7.93 -2.53
C ALA A 100 -0.35 8.94 -3.55
N PHE A 101 0.80 8.65 -4.17
CA PHE A 101 1.50 9.59 -5.06
C PHE A 101 1.13 9.44 -6.54
N CYS A 102 0.01 8.79 -6.86
CA CYS A 102 -0.42 8.71 -8.25
C CYS A 102 -0.79 10.12 -8.76
N PRO A 103 -0.21 10.58 -9.89
CA PRO A 103 -0.46 11.93 -10.41
C PRO A 103 -1.79 12.06 -11.18
N LYS A 104 -2.47 10.94 -11.45
CA LYS A 104 -3.69 10.91 -12.27
C LYS A 104 -4.95 11.13 -11.44
N ASP A 105 -5.86 11.93 -11.96
CA ASP A 105 -7.21 12.16 -11.43
C ASP A 105 -8.21 12.43 -12.58
N PRO A 106 -9.24 11.59 -12.80
CA PRO A 106 -9.53 10.36 -12.08
C PRO A 106 -8.51 9.26 -12.38
N LYS A 107 -8.12 8.52 -11.35
CA LYS A 107 -7.14 7.43 -11.48
C LYS A 107 -7.78 6.22 -12.19
N PRO A 108 -7.24 5.77 -13.35
CA PRO A 108 -7.66 4.51 -13.96
C PRO A 108 -7.12 3.32 -13.16
N PHE A 109 -7.65 2.13 -13.39
CA PHE A 109 -7.05 0.90 -12.90
C PHE A 109 -5.60 0.79 -13.36
N CYS A 110 -4.69 0.40 -12.45
CA CYS A 110 -3.26 0.31 -12.74
C CYS A 110 -2.95 -0.61 -13.93
N ALA A 111 -3.79 -1.63 -14.17
CA ALA A 111 -3.69 -2.54 -15.31
C ALA A 111 -3.94 -1.85 -16.68
N HIS A 112 -4.64 -0.72 -16.70
CA HIS A 112 -5.03 0.03 -17.89
C HIS A 112 -4.40 1.43 -17.93
N CYS A 113 -3.46 1.72 -17.04
CA CYS A 113 -2.78 3.00 -17.00
C CYS A 113 -1.71 3.06 -18.09
N ASP A 114 -1.72 4.10 -18.93
CA ASP A 114 -0.71 4.37 -19.97
C ASP A 114 0.73 4.48 -19.40
N THR A 115 0.87 5.04 -18.21
CA THR A 115 2.13 5.36 -17.55
C THR A 115 2.33 4.32 -16.47
N HIS A 116 2.97 3.20 -16.83
CA HIS A 116 3.26 2.12 -15.90
C HIS A 116 4.35 2.54 -14.91
N CYS A 117 3.94 3.12 -13.78
CA CYS A 117 4.85 3.66 -12.75
C CYS A 117 5.37 2.63 -11.73
N TYR A 118 5.01 1.35 -11.90
CA TYR A 118 5.51 0.25 -11.09
C TYR A 118 6.87 -0.22 -11.63
N LYS A 119 7.79 -0.57 -10.73
CA LYS A 119 8.98 -1.34 -11.10
C LYS A 119 8.55 -2.67 -11.74
N SER A 120 9.38 -3.20 -12.65
CA SER A 120 9.09 -4.46 -13.36
C SER A 120 8.72 -5.59 -12.40
N ASP A 121 9.52 -5.75 -11.34
CA ASP A 121 9.43 -6.90 -10.43
C ASP A 121 8.20 -6.76 -9.53
N GLU A 122 7.98 -5.55 -9.00
CA GLU A 122 6.75 -5.19 -8.29
C GLU A 122 5.50 -5.40 -9.15
N ARG A 123 5.57 -5.03 -10.43
CA ARG A 123 4.46 -5.22 -11.36
C ARG A 123 4.19 -6.71 -11.60
N ALA A 124 5.22 -7.55 -11.69
CA ALA A 124 5.06 -8.99 -11.84
C ALA A 124 4.41 -9.59 -10.58
N TRP A 125 4.92 -9.22 -9.41
CA TRP A 125 4.38 -9.65 -8.13
C TRP A 125 2.92 -9.26 -7.94
N GLN A 126 2.58 -7.98 -8.18
CA GLN A 126 1.21 -7.48 -8.07
C GLN A 126 0.25 -8.21 -9.01
N GLN A 127 0.69 -8.56 -10.23
CA GLN A 127 -0.11 -9.35 -11.15
C GLN A 127 -0.34 -10.78 -10.65
N GLN A 128 0.71 -11.42 -10.12
CA GLN A 128 0.61 -12.75 -9.54
C GLN A 128 -0.35 -12.76 -8.34
N MET A 129 -0.19 -11.79 -7.44
CA MET A 129 -1.07 -11.57 -6.30
C MET A 129 -2.53 -11.36 -6.76
N MET A 130 -2.78 -10.46 -7.72
CA MET A 130 -4.14 -10.21 -8.22
C MET A 130 -4.76 -11.45 -8.90
N ARG A 131 -3.98 -12.24 -9.63
CA ARG A 131 -4.43 -13.51 -10.25
C ARG A 131 -4.85 -14.54 -9.20
N PHE A 132 -4.13 -14.60 -8.09
CA PHE A 132 -4.43 -15.54 -7.01
C PHE A 132 -5.58 -15.06 -6.12
N SER A 133 -5.51 -13.81 -5.66
CA SER A 133 -6.39 -13.24 -4.65
C SER A 133 -7.69 -12.70 -5.24
N GLY A 134 -7.71 -12.26 -6.49
CA GLY A 134 -8.92 -11.69 -7.13
C GLY A 134 -10.13 -12.63 -7.09
N PRO A 135 -10.02 -13.89 -7.56
CA PRO A 135 -11.12 -14.85 -7.46
C PRO A 135 -11.47 -15.23 -6.01
N ARG A 136 -10.48 -15.21 -5.12
CA ARG A 136 -10.60 -15.64 -3.72
C ARG A 136 -11.18 -14.56 -2.81
N SER A 137 -11.06 -13.28 -3.16
CA SER A 137 -11.63 -12.18 -2.36
C SER A 137 -13.16 -12.20 -2.34
N ALA A 138 -13.79 -12.83 -3.33
CA ALA A 138 -15.23 -13.04 -3.34
C ALA A 138 -15.73 -13.83 -2.11
N LEU A 139 -14.90 -14.76 -1.60
CA LEU A 139 -15.18 -15.57 -0.42
C LEU A 139 -14.96 -14.81 0.90
N HIS A 140 -14.37 -13.61 0.84
CA HIS A 140 -14.01 -12.78 2.00
C HIS A 140 -14.89 -11.52 2.13
N GLY A 141 -16.08 -11.51 1.52
CA GLY A 141 -17.03 -10.39 1.63
C GLY A 141 -16.93 -9.34 0.52
N TYR A 142 -16.03 -9.51 -0.46
CA TYR A 142 -15.87 -8.61 -1.61
C TYR A 142 -16.48 -9.13 -2.92
N ALA A 143 -17.41 -10.09 -2.84
CA ALA A 143 -18.01 -10.73 -4.02
C ALA A 143 -18.50 -9.74 -5.08
N ILE A 144 -19.12 -8.64 -4.66
CA ILE A 144 -19.68 -7.63 -5.57
C ILE A 144 -18.58 -6.81 -6.28
N GLU A 145 -17.54 -6.38 -5.57
CA GLU A 145 -16.46 -5.56 -6.15
C GLU A 145 -15.51 -6.41 -7.01
N GLY A 146 -15.24 -7.67 -6.63
CA GLY A 146 -14.50 -8.62 -7.45
C GLY A 146 -15.21 -8.94 -8.77
N ILE A 147 -16.54 -9.08 -8.74
CA ILE A 147 -17.37 -9.26 -9.94
C ILE A 147 -17.36 -7.99 -10.80
N LYS A 148 -17.53 -6.79 -10.22
CA LYS A 148 -17.44 -5.51 -10.98
C LYS A 148 -16.09 -5.38 -11.69
N HIS A 149 -14.99 -5.62 -10.98
CA HIS A 149 -13.64 -5.53 -11.55
C HIS A 149 -13.43 -6.55 -12.67
N ALA A 150 -13.92 -7.79 -12.50
CA ALA A 150 -13.88 -8.80 -13.55
C ALA A 150 -14.74 -8.41 -14.77
N LEU A 151 -15.90 -7.79 -14.56
CA LEU A 151 -16.77 -7.31 -15.64
C LEU A 151 -16.17 -6.08 -16.35
N GLU A 152 -15.55 -5.16 -15.63
CA GLU A 152 -14.84 -4.01 -16.21
C GLU A 152 -13.63 -4.45 -17.04
N ALA A 153 -12.82 -5.38 -16.52
CA ALA A 153 -11.73 -5.97 -17.29
C ALA A 153 -12.22 -6.69 -18.56
N ARG A 154 -13.38 -7.38 -18.49
CA ARG A 154 -14.02 -8.01 -19.66
C ARG A 154 -14.58 -6.99 -20.66
N LYS A 155 -15.23 -5.93 -20.19
CA LYS A 155 -15.74 -4.83 -21.04
C LYS A 155 -14.60 -4.11 -21.75
N TYR A 156 -13.51 -3.81 -21.04
CA TYR A 156 -12.31 -3.19 -21.61
C TYR A 156 -11.68 -4.07 -22.69
N ARG A 157 -11.53 -5.39 -22.44
CA ARG A 157 -11.06 -6.36 -23.47
C ARG A 157 -11.96 -6.41 -24.70
N LYS A 158 -13.28 -6.33 -24.54
CA LYS A 158 -14.23 -6.32 -25.66
C LYS A 158 -14.10 -5.05 -26.50
N GLN A 159 -13.93 -3.90 -25.85
CA GLN A 159 -13.70 -2.61 -26.52
C GLN A 159 -12.36 -2.57 -27.25
N ALA A 160 -11.28 -3.11 -26.65
CA ALA A 160 -9.98 -3.23 -27.30
C ALA A 160 -9.99 -4.19 -28.50
N GLY A 161 -10.86 -5.21 -28.50
CA GLY A 161 -11.04 -6.13 -29.63
C GLY A 161 -11.84 -5.54 -30.80
N THR A 162 -12.76 -4.62 -30.54
CA THR A 162 -13.59 -3.99 -31.59
C THR A 162 -12.89 -2.83 -32.32
N SER A 163 -11.88 -2.20 -31.70
CA SER A 163 -11.12 -1.10 -32.33
C SER A 163 -10.02 -1.56 -33.29
N GLY A 164 -9.77 -2.87 -33.41
CA GLY A 164 -8.76 -3.44 -34.30
C GLY A 164 -9.25 -3.90 -35.68
N ALA A 165 -10.54 -3.76 -36.01
CA ALA A 165 -11.12 -4.29 -37.25
C ALA A 165 -11.36 -3.25 -38.35
N ARG A 166 -10.63 -2.13 -38.37
CA ARG A 166 -10.69 -1.15 -39.48
C ARG A 166 -9.33 -0.56 -39.83
N LYS A 167 -8.54 -1.33 -40.57
CA LYS A 167 -7.42 -0.98 -41.48
C LYS A 167 -6.89 -2.34 -41.98
N GLU A 168 -6.79 -2.69 -43.25
CA GLU A 168 -6.59 -1.96 -44.50
C GLU A 168 -7.10 -2.78 -45.70
N SER A 169 -7.48 -2.05 -46.76
CA SER A 169 -7.46 -2.35 -48.21
C SER A 169 -8.08 -3.63 -48.78
#